data_AF-A0A7X3S927-F1
#
_entry.id   AF-A0A7X3S927-F1
#
_cell.length_a   1.000
_cell.length_b   1.000
_cell.length_c   1.000
_cell.angle_alpha   90.00
_cell.angle_beta   90.00
_cell.angle_gamma   90.00
#
_symmetry.space_group_name_H-M   'P 1'
#
loop_
_entity.id
_entity.type
_entity.pdbx_description
1 polymer ?
#
loop_
_entity_poly.entity_id
_entity_poly.type
_entity_poly.pdbx_seq_one_letter_code
_entity_poly.pdbx_strand_id
1 'polypeptide(L)'
;MSTAVFGLFSSFGGLVANAQTSDVEDVKNLLAAQVRDQGHTCDEPQSATKEENLSKPDEEVWDLECEDATYRVKLVPDMAAEIEKIE
;
A
#
# COMPACT_ATOMS: atom_id res chain seq x y z
N MET A 1 -0.03 -23.68 -53.87
CA MET A 1 -0.62 -22.46 -54.47
C MET A 1 -1.93 -22.21 -53.73
N SER A 2 -1.88 -21.59 -52.55
CA SER A 2 -2.09 -20.15 -52.28
C SER A 2 -3.53 -19.68 -52.49
N THR A 3 -4.26 -19.40 -51.39
CA THR A 3 -5.40 -18.45 -51.16
C THR A 3 -6.20 -18.92 -49.93
N ALA A 4 -6.68 -18.13 -48.96
CA ALA A 4 -6.55 -16.73 -48.56
C ALA A 4 -7.08 -16.66 -47.11
N VAL A 5 -6.39 -15.95 -46.20
CA VAL A 5 -6.82 -15.77 -44.80
C VAL A 5 -7.71 -14.55 -44.69
N PHE A 6 -8.87 -14.72 -44.05
CA PHE A 6 -9.86 -13.70 -43.76
C PHE A 6 -9.28 -12.59 -42.88
N GLY A 7 -9.10 -11.41 -43.47
CA GLY A 7 -8.77 -10.18 -42.75
C GLY A 7 -10.03 -9.38 -42.45
N LEU A 8 -10.41 -9.30 -41.18
CA LEU A 8 -11.29 -8.28 -40.61
C LEU A 8 -11.04 -8.29 -39.08
N PHE A 9 -10.11 -7.45 -38.61
CA PHE A 9 -10.06 -7.08 -37.20
C PHE A 9 -9.99 -5.57 -37.08
N SER A 10 -11.15 -5.04 -36.71
CA SER A 10 -11.46 -3.63 -36.53
C SER A 10 -10.71 -3.01 -35.35
N SER A 11 -10.40 -1.74 -35.54
CA SER A 11 -9.88 -0.74 -34.61
C SER A 11 -10.32 -0.91 -33.15
N PHE A 12 -9.36 -0.88 -32.23
CA PHE A 12 -9.61 -0.52 -30.83
C PHE A 12 -8.69 0.64 -30.43
N GLY A 13 -9.27 1.84 -30.39
CA GLY A 13 -8.74 2.96 -29.61
C GLY A 13 -9.18 2.79 -28.16
N GLY A 14 -8.26 2.98 -27.22
CA GLY A 14 -8.54 2.99 -25.79
C GLY A 14 -7.70 4.07 -25.11
N LEU A 15 -8.38 5.12 -24.64
CA LEU A 15 -7.83 6.11 -23.72
C LEU A 15 -7.48 5.43 -22.40
N VAL A 16 -6.23 5.53 -21.95
CA VAL A 16 -5.84 5.13 -20.59
C VAL A 16 -5.94 6.36 -19.70
N ALA A 17 -7.00 6.44 -18.89
CA ALA A 17 -7.08 7.35 -17.75
C ALA A 17 -6.39 6.66 -16.56
N ASN A 18 -5.23 7.17 -16.12
CA ASN A 18 -4.57 6.69 -14.91
C ASN A 18 -4.80 7.72 -13.80
N ALA A 19 -5.75 7.43 -12.92
CA ALA A 19 -6.01 8.22 -11.71
C ALA A 19 -5.01 7.78 -10.64
N GLN A 20 -3.92 8.54 -10.50
CA GLN A 20 -2.89 8.32 -9.49
C GLN A 20 -3.32 9.03 -8.19
N THR A 21 -4.08 8.34 -7.36
CA THR A 21 -4.37 8.77 -5.97
C THR A 21 -4.26 7.60 -4.99
N SER A 22 -3.79 6.44 -5.47
CA SER A 22 -3.83 5.16 -4.76
C SER A 22 -2.67 4.99 -3.78
N ASP A 23 -1.50 5.60 -4.02
CA ASP A 23 -0.27 5.23 -3.30
C ASP A 23 -0.38 5.38 -1.77
N VAL A 24 -1.04 6.44 -1.29
CA VAL A 24 -1.20 6.68 0.16
C VAL A 24 -2.30 5.81 0.77
N GLU A 25 -3.41 5.60 0.04
CA GLU A 25 -4.47 4.70 0.50
C GLU A 25 -4.03 3.24 0.52
N ASP A 26 -3.20 2.85 -0.45
CA ASP A 26 -2.61 1.52 -0.52
C ASP A 26 -1.64 1.30 0.65
N VAL A 27 -0.79 2.29 0.96
CA VAL A 27 0.16 2.20 2.08
C VAL A 27 -0.53 2.10 3.44
N LYS A 28 -1.53 2.94 3.76
CA LYS A 28 -2.23 2.86 5.05
C LYS A 28 -2.94 1.52 5.24
N ASN A 29 -3.53 0.97 4.17
CA ASN A 29 -4.21 -0.32 4.21
C ASN A 29 -3.23 -1.48 4.37
N LEU A 30 -2.07 -1.42 3.71
CA LEU A 30 -1.00 -2.41 3.87
C LEU A 30 -0.42 -2.41 5.28
N LEU A 31 -0.14 -1.22 5.84
CA LEU A 31 0.34 -1.09 7.22
C LEU A 31 -0.70 -1.61 8.21
N ALA A 32 -1.99 -1.26 8.03
CA ALA A 32 -3.05 -1.77 8.87
C ALA A 32 -3.18 -3.30 8.78
N ALA A 33 -3.02 -3.90 7.59
CA ALA A 33 -3.02 -5.36 7.44
C ALA A 33 -1.87 -6.00 8.24
N GLN A 34 -0.65 -5.45 8.12
CA GLN A 34 0.52 -5.90 8.88
C GLN A 34 0.30 -5.78 10.40
N VAL A 35 -0.36 -4.71 10.85
CA VAL A 35 -0.69 -4.49 12.28
C VAL A 35 -1.68 -5.54 12.78
N ARG A 36 -2.73 -5.83 12.00
CA ARG A 36 -3.71 -6.89 12.30
C ARG A 36 -3.12 -8.29 12.30
N ASP A 37 -2.22 -8.60 11.35
CA ASP A 37 -1.54 -9.89 11.26
C ASP A 37 -0.68 -10.18 12.51
N GLN A 38 -0.22 -9.13 13.19
CA GLN A 38 0.52 -9.22 14.44
C GLN A 38 -0.37 -9.18 15.70
N GLY A 39 -1.69 -9.16 15.53
CA GLY A 39 -2.66 -9.26 16.62
C GLY A 39 -3.11 -7.92 17.22
N HIS A 40 -2.79 -6.80 16.58
CA HIS A 40 -3.26 -5.48 16.99
C HIS A 40 -4.55 -5.08 16.25
N THR A 41 -5.42 -4.33 16.92
CA THR A 41 -6.67 -3.82 16.32
C THR A 41 -6.40 -2.52 15.57
N CYS A 42 -6.61 -2.53 14.25
CA CYS A 42 -6.56 -1.35 13.39
C CYS A 42 -7.50 -1.55 12.19
N ASP A 43 -8.81 -1.60 12.42
CA ASP A 43 -9.78 -1.97 11.39
C ASP A 43 -10.09 -0.86 10.40
N GLU A 44 -10.09 0.39 10.85
CA GLU A 44 -10.33 1.57 10.01
C GLU A 44 -9.11 2.50 10.03
N PRO A 45 -8.11 2.30 9.14
CA PRO A 45 -6.96 3.18 9.03
C PRO A 45 -7.36 4.55 8.47
N GLN A 46 -7.16 5.60 9.27
CA GLN A 46 -7.48 6.98 8.94
C GLN A 46 -6.35 7.61 8.11
N SER A 47 -5.11 7.49 8.58
CA SER A 47 -3.94 8.06 7.91
C SER A 47 -2.68 7.24 8.17
N ALA A 48 -1.71 7.35 7.25
CA ALA A 48 -0.37 6.82 7.43
C ALA A 48 0.64 7.89 7.02
N THR A 49 1.49 8.28 7.96
CA THR A 49 2.51 9.31 7.75
C THR A 49 3.88 8.70 7.93
N LYS A 50 4.77 8.89 6.95
CA LYS A 50 6.15 8.42 7.08
C LYS A 50 6.93 9.35 8.00
N GLU A 51 7.54 8.78 9.04
CA GLU A 51 8.43 9.50 9.95
C GLU A 51 9.83 9.56 9.33
N GLU A 52 10.08 10.56 8.48
CA GLU A 52 11.35 10.71 7.76
C GLU A 52 12.55 10.87 8.71
N ASN A 53 12.35 11.43 9.90
CA ASN A 53 13.41 11.62 10.90
C ASN A 53 13.86 10.31 11.54
N LEU A 54 12.97 9.31 11.63
CA LEU A 54 13.24 8.00 12.20
C LEU A 54 13.53 6.94 11.14
N SER A 55 13.10 7.20 9.90
CA SER A 55 13.31 6.32 8.76
C SER A 55 14.77 6.35 8.28
N LYS A 56 15.25 5.18 7.86
CA LYS A 56 16.54 4.91 7.24
C LYS A 56 16.33 4.21 5.90
N PRO A 57 17.36 4.10 5.04
CA PRO A 57 17.23 3.41 3.75
C PRO A 57 16.72 1.97 3.86
N ASP A 58 17.08 1.29 4.95
CA ASP A 58 16.72 -0.11 5.20
C ASP A 58 15.69 -0.26 6.34
N GLU A 59 15.20 0.82 6.95
CA GLU A 59 14.20 0.75 8.03
C GLU A 59 13.19 1.89 7.84
N GLU A 60 11.95 1.59 7.48
CA GLU A 60 10.93 2.63 7.30
C GLU A 60 10.06 2.73 8.54
N VAL A 61 9.91 3.94 9.08
CA VAL A 61 9.05 4.19 10.24
C VAL A 61 7.82 4.96 9.77
N TRP A 62 6.66 4.45 10.15
CA TRP A 62 5.36 5.00 9.79
C TRP A 62 4.52 5.20 11.04
N ASP A 63 3.87 6.35 11.14
CA ASP A 63 2.81 6.59 12.12
C ASP A 63 1.47 6.31 11.43
N LEU A 64 0.82 5.23 11.85
CA LEU A 64 -0.46 4.75 11.37
C LEU A 64 -1.54 5.15 12.39
N GLU A 65 -2.41 6.06 11.97
CA GLU A 65 -3.58 6.45 12.76
C GLU A 65 -4.76 5.55 12.37
N CYS A 66 -5.31 4.85 13.35
CA CYS A 66 -6.52 4.06 13.23
C CYS A 66 -7.63 4.71 14.07
N GLU A 67 -8.89 4.35 13.84
CA GLU A 67 -10.03 4.91 14.59
C GLU A 67 -9.88 4.78 16.12
N ASP A 68 -9.33 3.66 16.59
CA ASP A 68 -9.23 3.35 18.02
C ASP A 68 -7.86 3.68 18.66
N ALA A 69 -6.81 3.84 17.86
CA ALA A 69 -5.44 3.94 18.33
C ALA A 69 -4.47 4.43 17.25
N THR A 70 -3.38 5.02 17.70
CA THR A 70 -2.24 5.39 16.83
C THR A 70 -1.07 4.46 17.09
N TYR A 71 -0.56 3.86 16.01
CA TYR A 71 0.56 2.93 16.05
C TYR A 71 1.77 3.50 15.31
N ARG A 72 2.95 3.39 15.92
CA ARG A 72 4.22 3.51 15.22
C ARG A 72 4.61 2.14 14.69
N VAL A 73 4.68 2.03 13.37
CA VAL A 73 5.05 0.82 12.65
C VAL A 73 6.44 1.01 12.06
N LYS A 74 7.41 0.27 12.57
CA LYS A 74 8.77 0.22 12.02
C LYS A 74 8.92 -1.05 11.18
N LEU A 75 9.04 -0.87 9.88
CA LEU A 75 9.30 -1.93 8.91
C LEU A 75 10.80 -2.20 8.88
N VAL A 76 11.19 -3.41 9.29
CA VAL A 76 12.57 -3.88 9.19
C VAL A 76 12.61 -5.11 8.26
N PRO A 77 13.43 -5.10 7.20
CA PRO A 77 13.58 -6.22 6.27
C PRO A 77 13.90 -7.52 7.00
N ASP A 78 13.37 -8.63 6.48
CA ASP A 78 13.58 -9.99 7.00
C ASP A 78 13.14 -10.21 8.47
N MET A 79 12.39 -9.27 9.04
CA MET A 79 11.82 -9.34 10.38
C MET A 79 10.34 -8.93 10.38
N ALA A 80 9.63 -9.28 11.45
CA ALA A 80 8.29 -8.74 11.68
C ALA A 80 8.38 -7.23 11.95
N ALA A 81 7.38 -6.46 11.50
CA ALA A 81 7.35 -5.03 11.77
C ALA A 81 7.23 -4.76 13.27
N GLU A 82 8.08 -3.88 13.82
CA GLU A 82 7.97 -3.48 15.21
C GLU A 82 6.76 -2.53 15.34
N ILE A 83 5.79 -2.88 16.18
CA ILE A 83 4.57 -2.09 16.41
C ILE A 83 4.59 -1.55 17.83
N GLU A 84 4.58 -0.23 17.96
CA GLU A 84 4.46 0.47 19.23
C GLU A 84 3.15 1.27 19.25
N LYS A 85 2.34 1.09 20.29
CA LYS A 85 1.13 1.90 20.49
C LYS A 85 1.53 3.21 21.16
N ILE A 86 1.22 4.34 20.51
CA ILE A 86 1.59 5.67 21.00
C ILE A 86 0.50 6.24 21.93
N GLU A 87 -0.77 5.99 21.62
CA GLU A 87 -1.96 6.45 22.37
C GLU A 87 -2.99 5.35 22.52
#